data_AF-A0AA46YFA5-F1
#
_entry.id   AF-A0AA46YFA5-F1
#
_cell.length_a   1.000
_cell.length_b   1.000
_cell.length_c   1.000
_cell.angle_alpha   90.00
_cell.angle_beta   90.00
_cell.angle_gamma   90.00
#
_symmetry.space_group_name_H-M   'P 1'
#
loop_
_entity.id
_entity.type
_entity.pdbx_description
1 polymer ?
#
loop_
_entity_poly.entity_id
_entity_poly.type
_entity_poly.pdbx_seq_one_letter_code
_entity_poly.pdbx_strand_id
1 'polypeptide(L)'
;MKNILLGLVLSFSSLNAGAFTVESTYDQILTGQYVKTTKVSCQETTANYCTQICNNPVQCVRREPYCRNCAGTSSPLLRQLFTELSRLYAIQAPMLELSPLIHFLAHQNYVLLDLNSVFNYYTPVGGELFLNELRSFCADQADTALLVVKLDEVHQPASLNYVLCKNPMGQTAAFEVAPRTPGIQQQLKTEIFFNLN
;
A
#
# COMPACT_ATOMS: atom_id res chain seq x y z
N MET A 1 -12.72 62.85 -17.30
CA MET A 1 -11.92 61.60 -17.34
C MET A 1 -12.08 60.92 -15.98
N LYS A 2 -12.81 59.80 -15.91
CA LYS A 2 -13.17 59.14 -14.64
C LYS A 2 -12.63 57.70 -14.75
N ASN A 3 -11.47 57.44 -14.16
CA ASN A 3 -10.82 56.14 -14.20
C ASN A 3 -11.53 55.20 -13.23
N ILE A 4 -12.16 54.16 -13.77
CA ILE A 4 -12.71 53.04 -13.02
C ILE A 4 -11.57 52.03 -12.83
N LEU A 5 -11.03 51.97 -11.61
CA LEU A 5 -10.07 50.95 -11.22
C LEU A 5 -10.86 49.69 -10.82
N LEU A 6 -11.02 48.75 -11.75
CA LEU A 6 -11.65 47.46 -11.49
C LEU A 6 -10.62 46.57 -10.77
N GLY A 7 -10.73 46.46 -9.45
CA GLY A 7 -9.93 45.55 -8.64
C GLY A 7 -10.36 44.10 -8.89
N LEU A 8 -9.54 43.35 -9.63
CA LEU A 8 -9.71 41.92 -9.83
C LEU A 8 -9.38 41.19 -8.52
N VAL A 9 -10.41 40.85 -7.73
CA VAL A 9 -10.28 39.97 -6.57
C VAL A 9 -10.02 38.55 -7.10
N LEU A 10 -8.76 38.13 -7.07
CA LEU A 10 -8.37 36.74 -7.25
C LEU A 10 -8.91 35.92 -6.07
N SER A 11 -10.08 35.33 -6.26
CA SER A 11 -10.61 34.27 -5.39
C SER A 11 -9.69 33.06 -5.52
N PHE A 12 -8.66 32.98 -4.67
CA PHE A 12 -7.94 31.73 -4.44
C PHE A 12 -8.91 30.77 -3.75
N SER A 13 -9.63 29.96 -4.53
CA SER A 13 -10.31 28.79 -4.04
C SER A 13 -9.22 27.85 -3.51
N SER A 14 -8.98 27.89 -2.20
CA SER A 14 -8.19 26.88 -1.51
C SER A 14 -8.91 25.55 -1.74
N LEU A 15 -8.42 24.77 -2.71
CA LEU A 15 -8.78 23.37 -2.84
C LEU A 15 -8.40 22.71 -1.51
N ASN A 16 -9.41 22.45 -0.68
CA ASN A 16 -9.26 21.63 0.51
C ASN A 16 -8.89 20.23 0.04
N ALA A 17 -7.59 19.99 -0.13
CA ALA A 17 -7.05 18.67 -0.40
C ALA A 17 -7.35 17.79 0.82
N GLY A 18 -8.42 17.01 0.72
CA GLY A 18 -8.81 16.07 1.76
C GLY A 18 -7.71 15.06 2.00
N ALA A 19 -7.14 15.07 3.20
CA ALA A 19 -6.13 14.11 3.55
C ALA A 19 -6.76 12.74 3.77
N PHE A 20 -6.31 11.78 2.98
CA PHE A 20 -6.48 10.35 3.21
C PHE A 20 -5.10 9.77 3.49
N THR A 21 -4.93 9.04 4.59
CA THR A 21 -3.66 8.39 4.93
C THR A 21 -3.86 6.94 5.27
N VAL A 22 -2.95 6.10 4.77
CA VAL A 22 -2.79 4.70 5.16
C VAL A 22 -1.43 4.56 5.83
N GLU A 23 -1.42 3.87 6.96
CA GLU A 23 -0.26 3.62 7.80
C GLU A 23 -0.27 2.16 8.27
N SER A 24 0.92 1.62 8.47
CA SER A 24 1.15 0.29 9.00
C SER A 24 1.93 0.44 10.30
N THR A 25 1.32 0.02 11.41
CA THR A 25 1.86 0.20 12.77
C THR A 25 1.89 -1.14 13.52
N TYR A 26 2.68 -1.23 14.58
CA TYR A 26 2.64 -2.35 15.52
C TYR A 26 2.05 -1.86 16.84
N ASP A 27 0.87 -2.34 17.18
CA ASP A 27 0.19 -2.00 18.42
C ASP A 27 0.34 -3.14 19.44
N GLN A 28 0.60 -2.78 20.70
CA GLN A 28 0.62 -3.75 21.78
C GLN A 28 -0.80 -4.02 22.28
N ILE A 29 -1.24 -5.27 22.26
CA ILE A 29 -2.55 -5.67 22.79
C ILE A 29 -2.47 -6.00 24.29
N LEU A 30 -3.61 -6.12 24.96
CA LEU A 30 -3.72 -6.34 26.42
C LEU A 30 -2.91 -7.54 26.94
N THR A 31 -2.63 -8.54 26.10
CA THR A 31 -1.81 -9.71 26.44
C THR A 31 -0.31 -9.47 26.32
N GLY A 32 0.12 -8.24 26.03
CA GLY A 32 1.51 -7.84 25.84
C GLY A 32 2.09 -8.15 24.46
N GLN A 33 1.33 -8.83 23.58
CA GLN A 33 1.75 -9.18 22.23
C GLN A 33 1.71 -7.95 21.30
N TYR A 34 2.68 -7.85 20.39
CA TYR A 34 2.65 -6.85 19.31
C TYR A 34 1.88 -7.41 18.12
N VAL A 35 0.93 -6.64 17.61
CA VAL A 35 0.11 -7.00 16.46
C VAL A 35 0.23 -5.90 15.41
N LYS A 36 0.47 -6.31 14.16
CA LYS A 36 0.50 -5.38 13.04
C LYS A 36 -0.92 -4.88 12.73
N THR A 37 -1.07 -3.57 12.59
CA THR A 37 -2.34 -2.90 12.35
C THR A 37 -2.23 -1.99 11.14
N THR A 38 -3.25 -2.02 10.29
CA THR A 38 -3.48 -1.01 9.28
C THR A 38 -4.32 0.10 9.89
N LYS A 39 -3.78 1.32 9.88
CA LYS A 39 -4.50 2.53 10.25
C LYS A 39 -4.81 3.35 9.00
N VAL A 40 -6.08 3.66 8.82
CA VAL A 40 -6.57 4.55 7.77
C VAL A 40 -7.14 5.80 8.43
N SER A 41 -6.67 6.99 8.07
CA SER A 41 -7.20 8.25 8.62
C SER A 41 -7.77 9.11 7.49
N CYS A 42 -8.90 9.74 7.76
CA CYS A 42 -9.63 10.58 6.82
C CYS A 42 -9.90 11.95 7.44
N GLN A 43 -9.95 12.96 6.57
CA GLN A 43 -10.47 14.28 6.88
C GLN A 43 -11.93 14.40 6.43
N GLU A 44 -12.56 15.52 6.72
CA GLU A 44 -13.97 15.76 6.42
C GLU A 44 -14.32 15.48 4.94
N THR A 45 -13.48 15.90 4.00
CA THR A 45 -13.70 15.69 2.55
C THR A 45 -13.42 14.26 2.07
N THR A 46 -12.76 13.42 2.88
CA THR A 46 -12.48 11.99 2.60
C THR A 46 -13.19 11.06 3.59
N ALA A 47 -14.12 11.58 4.39
CA ALA A 47 -14.79 10.83 5.46
C ALA A 47 -15.57 9.62 4.95
N ASN A 48 -16.07 9.69 3.72
CA ASN A 48 -16.73 8.58 3.05
C ASN A 48 -15.81 7.37 2.82
N TYR A 49 -14.50 7.57 2.69
CA TYR A 49 -13.53 6.48 2.52
C TYR A 49 -13.39 5.65 3.80
N CYS A 50 -13.16 6.29 4.94
CA CYS A 50 -13.06 5.59 6.22
C CYS A 50 -14.41 4.96 6.63
N THR A 51 -15.52 5.64 6.32
CA THR A 51 -16.87 5.10 6.56
C THR A 51 -17.10 3.80 5.79
N GLN A 52 -16.65 3.71 4.53
CA GLN A 52 -16.74 2.47 3.75
C GLN A 52 -15.85 1.34 4.29
N ILE A 53 -14.69 1.67 4.86
CA ILE A 53 -13.74 0.65 5.33
C ILE A 53 -14.19 0.05 6.68
N CYS A 54 -14.71 0.85 7.61
CA CYS A 54 -15.15 0.33 8.92
C CYS A 54 -16.19 1.18 9.66
N ASN A 55 -17.05 1.89 8.93
CA ASN A 55 -18.18 2.62 9.50
C ASN A 55 -17.78 3.71 10.52
N ASN A 56 -16.61 4.32 10.34
CA ASN A 56 -16.14 5.47 11.11
C ASN A 56 -15.61 6.55 10.15
N PRO A 57 -16.08 7.80 10.22
CA PRO A 57 -15.73 8.84 9.25
C PRO A 57 -14.32 9.40 9.42
N VAL A 58 -13.68 9.20 10.57
CA VAL A 58 -12.39 9.84 10.90
C VAL A 58 -11.25 8.85 10.78
N GLN A 59 -11.43 7.65 11.32
CA GLN A 59 -10.32 6.69 11.42
C GLN A 59 -10.82 5.26 11.40
N CYS A 60 -10.05 4.43 10.71
CA CYS A 60 -10.14 2.99 10.75
C CYS A 60 -8.86 2.38 11.32
N VAL A 61 -8.97 1.49 12.30
CA VAL A 61 -7.85 0.67 12.77
C VAL A 61 -8.25 -0.79 12.65
N ARG A 62 -7.54 -1.53 11.79
CA ARG A 62 -7.78 -2.95 11.56
C ARG A 62 -6.52 -3.73 11.87
N ARG A 63 -6.66 -4.82 12.61
CA ARG A 63 -5.58 -5.81 12.73
C ARG A 63 -5.37 -6.44 11.35
N GLU A 64 -4.11 -6.54 10.94
CA GLU A 64 -3.81 -7.32 9.75
C GLU A 64 -4.18 -8.79 9.99
N PRO A 65 -4.77 -9.47 9.00
CA PRO A 65 -5.07 -10.89 9.13
C PRO A 65 -3.79 -11.69 9.34
N TYR A 66 -3.93 -12.88 9.91
CA TYR A 66 -2.83 -13.84 9.90
C TYR A 66 -2.36 -14.08 8.46
N CYS A 67 -1.06 -14.12 8.24
CA CYS A 67 -0.48 -14.47 6.95
C CYS A 67 0.47 -15.64 7.07
N ARG A 68 0.12 -16.74 6.41
CA ARG A 68 0.93 -17.95 6.32
C ARG A 68 2.07 -17.72 5.34
N ASN A 69 3.30 -18.10 5.74
CA ASN A 69 4.52 -17.93 4.94
C ASN A 69 4.82 -16.47 4.56
N CYS A 70 4.26 -15.49 5.29
CA CYS A 70 4.71 -14.10 5.16
C CYS A 70 6.09 -13.86 5.79
N ALA A 71 6.45 -14.66 6.80
CA ALA A 71 7.75 -14.60 7.44
C ALA A 71 8.77 -15.44 6.65
N GLY A 72 9.63 -14.77 5.87
CA GLY A 72 10.81 -15.36 5.24
C GLY A 72 10.70 -15.64 3.74
N THR A 73 11.68 -16.37 3.22
CA THR A 73 11.85 -16.66 1.78
C THR A 73 10.98 -17.83 1.28
N SER A 74 10.12 -18.39 2.15
CA SER A 74 9.29 -19.55 1.84
C SER A 74 8.12 -19.22 0.92
N SER A 75 7.69 -17.96 0.85
CA SER A 75 6.77 -17.48 -0.18
C SER A 75 7.54 -17.08 -1.45
N PRO A 76 7.34 -17.79 -2.58
CA PRO A 76 7.96 -17.41 -3.85
C PRO A 76 7.55 -15.99 -4.28
N LEU A 77 6.29 -15.61 -4.02
CA LEU A 77 5.80 -14.26 -4.31
C LEU A 77 6.55 -13.23 -3.50
N LEU A 78 6.64 -13.38 -2.17
CA LEU A 78 7.32 -12.36 -1.35
C LEU A 78 8.78 -12.24 -1.71
N ARG A 79 9.47 -13.37 -1.94
CA ARG A 79 10.85 -13.36 -2.42
C ARG A 79 10.96 -12.52 -3.70
N GLN A 80 10.10 -12.78 -4.68
CA GLN A 80 10.07 -12.02 -5.94
C GLN A 80 9.74 -10.53 -5.75
N LEU A 81 8.78 -10.19 -4.88
CA LEU A 81 8.44 -8.80 -4.59
C LEU A 81 9.62 -8.03 -4.00
N PHE A 82 10.42 -8.68 -3.17
CA PHE A 82 11.55 -8.03 -2.54
C PHE A 82 12.78 -8.03 -3.46
N THR A 83 13.02 -9.07 -4.27
CA THR A 83 14.22 -9.17 -5.13
C THR A 83 14.08 -8.60 -6.53
N GLU A 84 12.88 -8.58 -7.12
CA GLU A 84 12.68 -8.36 -8.56
C GLU A 84 11.42 -7.55 -8.89
N LEU A 85 10.98 -6.66 -8.00
CA LEU A 85 9.70 -5.97 -8.16
C LEU A 85 9.58 -5.25 -9.50
N SER A 86 10.51 -4.33 -9.83
CA SER A 86 10.42 -3.57 -11.08
C SER A 86 10.48 -4.45 -12.33
N ARG A 87 11.16 -5.59 -12.24
CA ARG A 87 11.34 -6.54 -13.35
C ARG A 87 10.06 -7.28 -13.63
N LEU A 88 9.34 -7.68 -12.59
CA LEU A 88 8.14 -8.52 -12.68
C LEU A 88 6.85 -7.70 -12.74
N TYR A 89 6.87 -6.49 -12.21
CA TYR A 89 5.71 -5.63 -12.08
C TYR A 89 5.92 -4.26 -12.72
N ALA A 90 4.88 -3.80 -13.40
CA ALA A 90 4.72 -2.43 -13.85
C ALA A 90 3.81 -1.72 -12.84
N ILE A 91 4.37 -0.74 -12.15
CA ILE A 91 3.60 0.17 -11.32
C ILE A 91 3.01 1.22 -12.27
N GLN A 92 1.68 1.37 -12.23
CA GLN A 92 0.94 2.29 -13.07
C GLN A 92 1.09 3.74 -12.59
N ALA A 93 0.52 4.69 -13.33
CA ALA A 93 0.44 6.08 -12.92
C ALA A 93 -0.33 6.23 -11.57
N PRO A 94 -0.12 7.34 -10.83
CA PRO A 94 -0.87 7.61 -9.61
C PRO A 94 -2.39 7.53 -9.86
N MET A 95 -3.10 6.85 -8.98
CA MET A 95 -4.55 6.74 -9.05
C MET A 95 -5.19 8.10 -8.79
N LEU A 96 -5.98 8.59 -9.76
CA LEU A 96 -6.79 9.81 -9.60
C LEU A 96 -8.01 9.55 -8.71
N GLU A 97 -8.61 8.37 -8.85
CA GLU A 97 -9.79 7.93 -8.10
C GLU A 97 -9.39 6.83 -7.12
N LEU A 98 -9.60 7.06 -5.82
CA LEU A 98 -9.24 6.10 -4.78
C LEU A 98 -10.31 5.03 -4.54
N SER A 99 -11.51 5.18 -5.10
CA SER A 99 -12.64 4.24 -4.91
C SER A 99 -12.28 2.75 -5.07
N PRO A 100 -11.47 2.32 -6.06
CA PRO A 100 -11.05 0.92 -6.18
C PRO A 100 -10.17 0.46 -5.00
N LEU A 101 -9.25 1.30 -4.54
CA LEU A 101 -8.42 1.03 -3.36
C LEU A 101 -9.30 0.94 -2.12
N ILE A 102 -10.24 1.87 -1.91
CA ILE A 102 -11.14 1.86 -0.75
C ILE A 102 -11.97 0.59 -0.72
N HIS A 103 -12.53 0.18 -1.87
CA HIS A 103 -13.25 -1.08 -1.98
C HIS A 103 -12.36 -2.28 -1.66
N PHE A 104 -11.12 -2.30 -2.14
CA PHE A 104 -10.16 -3.35 -1.81
C PHE A 104 -9.87 -3.42 -0.31
N LEU A 105 -9.53 -2.27 0.32
CA LEU A 105 -9.20 -2.19 1.74
C LEU A 105 -10.39 -2.57 2.64
N ALA A 106 -11.62 -2.34 2.19
CA ALA A 106 -12.82 -2.74 2.92
C ALA A 106 -13.03 -4.26 2.89
N HIS A 107 -12.90 -4.90 1.71
CA HIS A 107 -13.45 -6.24 1.48
C HIS A 107 -12.42 -7.36 1.33
N GLN A 108 -11.13 -7.07 1.11
CA GLN A 108 -10.13 -8.10 0.86
C GLN A 108 -9.30 -8.42 2.11
N ASN A 109 -8.77 -9.64 2.18
CA ASN A 109 -7.70 -9.98 3.10
C ASN A 109 -6.38 -9.53 2.47
N TYR A 110 -5.62 -8.70 3.18
CA TYR A 110 -4.35 -8.18 2.71
C TYR A 110 -3.41 -7.94 3.88
N VAL A 111 -2.12 -7.85 3.58
CA VAL A 111 -1.08 -7.36 4.49
C VAL A 111 -0.38 -6.17 3.86
N LEU A 112 0.11 -5.25 4.69
CA LEU A 112 0.96 -4.16 4.24
C LEU A 112 2.40 -4.53 4.50
N LEU A 113 3.24 -4.47 3.47
CA LEU A 113 4.68 -4.71 3.61
C LEU A 113 5.42 -3.40 3.43
N ASP A 114 6.06 -2.94 4.49
CA ASP A 114 7.01 -1.82 4.45
C ASP A 114 8.45 -2.33 4.25
N LEU A 115 9.37 -1.43 3.91
CA LEU A 115 10.78 -1.76 3.68
C LEU A 115 11.51 -2.23 4.93
N ASN A 116 11.06 -1.81 6.11
CA ASN A 116 11.67 -2.14 7.40
C ASN A 116 11.06 -3.37 8.04
N SER A 117 10.17 -4.05 7.32
CA SER A 117 9.46 -5.19 7.85
C SER A 117 10.46 -6.28 8.22
N VAL A 118 10.17 -7.02 9.30
CA VAL A 118 10.92 -8.23 9.70
C VAL A 118 11.08 -9.21 8.53
N PHE A 119 10.20 -9.12 7.53
CA PHE A 119 10.24 -9.92 6.31
C PHE A 119 11.45 -9.61 5.41
N ASN A 120 12.01 -8.39 5.51
CA ASN A 120 13.21 -7.93 4.82
C ASN A 120 14.52 -8.22 5.61
N TYR A 121 14.42 -8.91 6.76
CA TYR A 121 15.57 -9.14 7.65
C TYR A 121 16.57 -10.18 7.14
N TYR A 122 16.10 -11.24 6.47
CA TYR A 122 16.95 -12.39 6.08
C TYR A 122 17.67 -12.21 4.74
N THR A 123 17.28 -11.21 3.97
CA THR A 123 17.97 -10.78 2.76
C THR A 123 17.64 -9.30 2.68
N PRO A 124 18.58 -8.35 2.82
CA PRO A 124 18.27 -6.93 2.78
C PRO A 124 17.88 -6.54 1.35
N VAL A 125 16.65 -6.86 0.99
CA VAL A 125 15.96 -6.44 -0.22
C VAL A 125 15.16 -5.18 0.10
N GLY A 126 15.92 -4.22 0.63
CA GLY A 126 15.65 -2.80 0.71
C GLY A 126 16.86 -2.00 0.20
N GLY A 127 17.78 -2.67 -0.51
CA GLY A 127 18.99 -2.05 -1.02
C GLY A 127 18.70 -0.92 -2.00
N GLU A 128 19.73 -0.12 -2.30
CA GLU A 128 19.63 1.05 -3.17
C GLU A 128 18.88 0.79 -4.49
N LEU A 129 19.05 -0.39 -5.10
CA LEU A 129 18.37 -0.72 -6.35
C LEU A 129 16.84 -0.73 -6.20
N PHE A 130 16.32 -1.40 -5.16
CA PHE A 130 14.88 -1.46 -4.90
C PHE A 130 14.32 -0.09 -4.48
N LEU A 131 15.06 0.65 -3.66
CA LEU A 131 14.72 2.03 -3.31
C LEU A 131 14.71 2.95 -4.55
N ASN A 132 15.68 2.81 -5.46
CA ASN A 132 15.73 3.61 -6.69
C ASN A 132 14.55 3.34 -7.61
N GLU A 133 14.07 2.10 -7.66
CA GLU A 133 12.85 1.75 -8.37
C GLU A 133 11.64 2.43 -7.74
N LEU A 134 11.47 2.30 -6.42
CA LEU A 134 10.38 2.97 -5.71
C LEU A 134 10.45 4.50 -5.82
N ARG A 135 11.65 5.10 -5.86
CA ARG A 135 11.86 6.54 -6.06
C ARG A 135 11.29 7.03 -7.39
N SER A 136 11.25 6.20 -8.43
CA SER A 136 10.63 6.60 -9.70
C SER A 136 9.12 6.84 -9.58
N PHE A 137 8.48 6.34 -8.52
CA PHE A 137 7.04 6.47 -8.27
C PHE A 137 6.73 7.31 -7.02
N CYS A 138 7.39 7.00 -5.91
CA CYS A 138 7.24 7.65 -4.61
C CYS A 138 8.12 8.89 -4.44
N ALA A 139 8.98 9.22 -5.42
CA ALA A 139 10.01 10.27 -5.29
C ALA A 139 10.82 10.08 -4.00
N ASP A 140 11.06 11.17 -3.26
CA ASP A 140 11.83 11.17 -2.01
C ASP A 140 11.14 10.42 -0.86
N GLN A 141 9.90 9.94 -1.05
CA GLN A 141 9.12 9.22 -0.03
C GLN A 141 9.15 7.70 -0.22
N ALA A 142 10.05 7.18 -1.05
CA ALA A 142 10.19 5.75 -1.35
C ALA A 142 10.45 4.88 -0.12
N ASP A 143 11.11 5.42 0.90
CA ASP A 143 11.40 4.75 2.17
C ASP A 143 10.14 4.48 3.02
N THR A 144 9.08 5.25 2.78
CA THR A 144 7.77 5.09 3.42
C THR A 144 6.78 4.23 2.62
N ALA A 145 7.21 3.64 1.51
CA ALA A 145 6.34 2.88 0.64
C ALA A 145 5.75 1.65 1.35
N LEU A 146 4.46 1.41 1.11
CA LEU A 146 3.74 0.23 1.58
C LEU A 146 3.29 -0.59 0.37
N LEU A 147 3.70 -1.85 0.32
CA LEU A 147 3.23 -2.83 -0.66
C LEU A 147 1.95 -3.48 -0.13
N VAL A 148 0.85 -3.37 -0.88
CA VAL A 148 -0.43 -3.97 -0.53
C VAL A 148 -0.54 -5.35 -1.17
N VAL A 149 -0.29 -6.39 -0.38
CA VAL A 149 -0.29 -7.78 -0.84
C VAL A 149 -1.59 -8.45 -0.43
N LYS A 150 -2.38 -8.86 -1.42
CA LYS A 150 -3.59 -9.66 -1.21
C LYS A 150 -3.23 -11.06 -0.73
N LEU A 151 -4.01 -11.57 0.20
CA LEU A 151 -3.98 -12.94 0.65
C LEU A 151 -5.05 -13.79 -0.07
N ASP A 152 -4.76 -15.07 -0.27
CA ASP A 152 -5.76 -16.06 -0.70
C ASP A 152 -6.62 -16.56 0.48
N GLU A 153 -7.50 -17.53 0.18
CA GLU A 153 -8.43 -18.13 1.14
C GLU A 153 -7.71 -18.92 2.27
N VAL A 154 -6.47 -19.36 2.03
CA VAL A 154 -5.63 -20.04 3.02
C VAL A 154 -4.59 -19.12 3.65
N HIS A 155 -4.82 -17.80 3.53
CA HIS A 155 -4.01 -16.74 4.13
C HIS A 155 -2.56 -16.69 3.61
N GLN A 156 -2.29 -17.12 2.38
CA GLN A 156 -0.98 -17.00 1.75
C GLN A 156 -0.89 -15.78 0.82
N PRO A 157 0.30 -15.17 0.65
CA PRO A 157 0.52 -14.10 -0.32
C PRO A 157 0.16 -14.55 -1.75
N ALA A 158 -0.84 -13.88 -2.34
CA ALA A 158 -1.39 -14.25 -3.64
C ALA A 158 -0.99 -13.29 -4.76
N SER A 159 -1.07 -11.98 -4.50
CA SER A 159 -0.72 -10.96 -5.48
C SER A 159 -0.34 -9.64 -4.82
N LEU A 160 0.60 -8.90 -5.42
CA LEU A 160 0.74 -7.47 -5.17
C LEU A 160 -0.33 -6.72 -5.98
N ASN A 161 -1.07 -5.85 -5.32
CA ASN A 161 -2.18 -5.11 -5.93
C ASN A 161 -1.92 -3.61 -6.01
N TYR A 162 -1.35 -3.04 -4.95
CA TYR A 162 -1.09 -1.61 -4.87
C TYR A 162 0.28 -1.33 -4.24
N VAL A 163 0.90 -0.23 -4.65
CA VAL A 163 1.94 0.45 -3.88
C VAL A 163 1.35 1.74 -3.35
N LEU A 164 1.54 2.00 -2.06
CA LEU A 164 1.11 3.24 -1.41
C LEU A 164 2.36 4.03 -1.02
N CYS A 165 2.43 5.29 -1.45
CA CYS A 165 3.49 6.22 -1.06
C CYS A 165 2.88 7.40 -0.31
N LYS A 166 3.69 8.14 0.45
CA LYS A 166 3.31 9.48 0.90
C LYS A 166 3.60 10.48 -0.23
N ASN A 167 2.69 11.44 -0.44
CA ASN A 167 2.95 12.60 -1.28
C ASN A 167 3.65 13.70 -0.44
N PRO A 168 4.14 14.80 -1.05
CA PRO A 168 4.79 15.88 -0.31
C PRO A 168 3.93 16.54 0.78
N MET A 169 2.61 16.33 0.76
CA MET A 169 1.67 16.81 1.78
C MET A 169 1.42 15.77 2.89
N GLY A 170 2.13 14.64 2.88
CA GLY A 170 1.95 13.54 3.83
C GLY A 170 0.70 12.67 3.61
N GLN A 171 -0.01 12.86 2.49
CA GLN A 171 -1.20 12.10 2.14
C GLN A 171 -0.81 10.83 1.37
N THR A 172 -1.66 9.80 1.41
CA THR A 172 -1.41 8.57 0.65
C THR A 172 -1.72 8.76 -0.83
N ALA A 173 -0.69 8.64 -1.66
CA ALA A 173 -0.81 8.40 -3.09
C ALA A 173 -0.80 6.90 -3.35
N ALA A 174 -1.73 6.41 -4.16
CA ALA A 174 -1.86 5.00 -4.48
C ALA A 174 -1.51 4.74 -5.94
N PHE A 175 -0.86 3.61 -6.19
CA PHE A 175 -0.45 3.18 -7.52
C PHE A 175 -0.91 1.74 -7.71
N GLU A 176 -1.68 1.49 -8.75
CA GLU A 176 -2.04 0.12 -9.13
C GLU A 176 -0.81 -0.59 -9.71
N VAL A 177 -0.73 -1.90 -9.48
CA VAL A 177 0.38 -2.72 -9.96
C VAL A 177 -0.13 -3.79 -10.90
N ALA A 178 0.51 -3.93 -12.06
CA ALA A 178 0.23 -4.99 -13.03
C ALA A 178 1.48 -5.83 -13.28
N PRO A 179 1.39 -7.16 -13.44
CA PRO A 179 2.52 -7.97 -13.87
C PRO A 179 2.94 -7.60 -15.29
N ARG A 180 4.25 -7.44 -15.54
CA ARG A 180 4.79 -7.10 -16.88
C ARG A 180 4.65 -8.24 -17.88
N THR A 181 4.53 -9.47 -17.41
CA THR A 181 4.31 -10.64 -18.26
C THR A 181 3.02 -11.33 -17.82
N PRO A 182 2.00 -11.42 -18.69
CA PRO A 182 0.78 -12.16 -18.38
C PRO A 182 1.14 -13.64 -18.10
N GLY A 183 0.65 -14.19 -16.98
CA GLY A 183 0.86 -15.60 -16.62
C GLY A 183 1.86 -15.88 -15.48
N ILE A 184 2.61 -14.89 -14.98
CA ILE A 184 3.49 -15.08 -13.79
C ILE A 184 2.65 -15.46 -12.55
N GLN A 185 1.45 -14.90 -12.40
CA GLN A 185 0.51 -15.26 -11.33
C GLN A 185 0.05 -16.73 -11.39
N GLN A 186 0.00 -17.35 -12.58
CA GLN A 186 -0.41 -18.75 -12.72
C GLN A 186 0.74 -19.74 -12.44
N GLN A 187 1.99 -19.36 -12.72
CA GLN A 187 3.14 -20.23 -12.44
C GLN A 187 3.53 -20.26 -10.96
N LEU A 188 3.19 -19.24 -10.17
CA LEU A 188 3.46 -19.18 -8.73
C LEU A 188 2.66 -20.20 -7.89
N LYS A 189 1.64 -20.83 -8.49
CA LYS A 189 0.91 -21.99 -7.96
C LYS A 189 1.67 -23.33 -8.13
N THR A 190 3.00 -23.31 -8.22
CA THR A 190 3.74 -24.57 -8.28
C THR A 190 3.71 -25.22 -6.91
N GLU A 191 2.85 -26.22 -6.76
CA GLU A 191 2.84 -27.12 -5.60
C GLU A 191 4.24 -27.72 -5.46
N ILE A 192 4.90 -27.42 -4.34
CA ILE A 192 6.14 -28.11 -3.97
C ILE A 192 5.73 -29.52 -3.56
N PHE A 193 5.82 -30.47 -4.49
CA PHE A 193 5.73 -31.89 -4.18
C PHE A 193 6.94 -32.29 -3.34
N PHE A 194 6.75 -32.46 -2.03
CA PHE A 194 7.71 -33.20 -1.22
C PHE A 194 7.53 -34.68 -1.54
N ASN A 195 8.38 -35.22 -2.42
CA ASN A 195 8.57 -36.67 -2.50
C ASN A 195 9.36 -37.11 -1.26
N LEU A 196 8.63 -37.58 -0.25
CA LEU A 196 9.21 -38.31 0.87
C LEU A 196 9.34 -39.77 0.45
N ASN A 197 10.53 -40.14 -0.01
CA ASN A 197 10.96 -41.55 -0.07
C ASN A 197 11.51 -41.96 1.30
#